data_AF-A0A1C7YXS7-F1
#
_entry.id   AF-A0A1C7YXS7-F1
#
_cell.length_a   1.000
_cell.length_b   1.000
_cell.length_c   1.000
_cell.angle_alpha   90.00
_cell.angle_beta   90.00
_cell.angle_gamma   90.00
#
_symmetry.space_group_name_H-M   'P 1'
#
loop_
_entity.id
_entity.type
_entity.pdbx_description
1 polymer ?
#
loop_
_entity_poly.entity_id
_entity_poly.type
_entity_poly.pdbx_seq_one_letter_code
_entity_poly.pdbx_strand_id
1 'polypeptide(L)'
;MIEQSLLDNVINQAERSPLDDALLASLRGAWPGVHFTCCMDDDIVANARPVAHCPGFNVYLVNSSSHCSVLTNDLEAASGIVLAQVIED
;
A
#
# COMPACT_ATOMS: atom_id res chain seq x y z
N MET A 1 2.95 -11.49 6.83
CA MET A 1 4.17 -11.31 6.04
C MET A 1 3.77 -10.94 4.63
N ILE A 2 4.16 -9.75 4.22
CA ILE A 2 4.13 -9.28 2.84
C ILE A 2 5.44 -9.71 2.19
N GLU A 3 5.38 -10.30 1.01
CA GLU A 3 6.58 -10.68 0.26
C GLU A 3 7.01 -9.54 -0.68
N GLN A 4 8.31 -9.43 -0.98
CA GLN A 4 8.81 -8.44 -1.94
C GLN A 4 8.17 -8.61 -3.33
N SER A 5 7.94 -9.85 -3.76
CA SER A 5 7.26 -10.13 -5.03
C SER A 5 5.82 -9.61 -5.07
N LEU A 6 5.13 -9.63 -3.93
CA LEU A 6 3.78 -9.07 -3.81
C LEU A 6 3.83 -7.55 -3.96
N LEU A 7 4.75 -6.89 -3.27
CA LEU A 7 4.96 -5.45 -3.37
C LEU A 7 5.23 -5.01 -4.82
N ASP A 8 6.13 -5.72 -5.51
CA ASP A 8 6.45 -5.45 -6.92
C ASP A 8 5.23 -5.61 -7.84
N ASN A 9 4.41 -6.65 -7.63
CA ASN A 9 3.17 -6.84 -8.38
C ASN A 9 2.16 -5.71 -8.16
N VAL A 10 2.00 -5.29 -6.89
CA VAL A 10 1.10 -4.18 -6.54
C VAL A 10 1.54 -2.90 -7.23
N ILE A 11 2.84 -2.58 -7.17
CA ILE A 11 3.42 -1.42 -7.85
C ILE A 11 3.16 -1.49 -9.35
N ASN A 12 3.47 -2.62 -9.99
CA ASN A 12 3.26 -2.78 -11.43
C ASN A 12 1.79 -2.61 -11.85
N GLN A 13 0.83 -3.00 -11.00
CA GLN A 13 -0.59 -2.78 -11.28
C GLN A 13 -1.01 -1.33 -11.06
N ALA A 14 -0.53 -0.69 -9.97
CA ALA A 14 -0.80 0.70 -9.66
C ALA A 14 -0.16 1.67 -10.66
N GLU A 15 0.93 1.31 -11.32
CA GLU A 15 1.52 2.10 -12.42
C GLU A 15 0.71 2.03 -13.72
N ARG A 16 -0.07 0.96 -13.92
CA ARG A 16 -0.85 0.72 -15.15
C ARG A 16 -2.31 1.13 -15.04
N SER A 17 -2.81 1.31 -13.82
CA SER A 17 -4.20 1.57 -13.51
C SER A 17 -4.31 2.58 -12.35
N PRO A 18 -5.36 3.42 -12.34
CA PRO A 18 -5.55 4.37 -11.25
C PRO A 18 -5.84 3.67 -9.91
N LEU A 19 -5.49 4.35 -8.82
CA LEU A 19 -5.59 3.90 -7.43
C LEU A 19 -7.03 3.99 -6.91
N ASP A 20 -7.89 3.13 -7.45
CA ASP A 20 -9.32 3.09 -7.12
C ASP A 20 -9.74 1.74 -6.53
N ASP A 21 -11.00 1.65 -6.11
CA ASP A 21 -11.61 0.41 -5.60
C ASP A 21 -11.51 -0.76 -6.59
N ALA A 22 -11.46 -0.50 -7.90
CA ALA A 22 -11.29 -1.54 -8.92
C ALA A 22 -9.90 -2.22 -8.85
N LEU A 23 -8.85 -1.43 -8.61
CA LEU A 23 -7.51 -1.95 -8.37
C LEU A 23 -7.50 -2.74 -7.06
N LEU A 24 -8.04 -2.16 -5.97
CA LEU A 24 -8.10 -2.85 -4.68
C LEU A 24 -8.89 -4.16 -4.76
N ALA A 25 -10.00 -4.21 -5.50
CA ALA A 25 -10.77 -5.43 -5.71
C ALA A 25 -9.95 -6.50 -6.44
N SER A 26 -9.17 -6.10 -7.45
CA SER A 26 -8.27 -7.00 -8.18
C SER A 26 -7.16 -7.55 -7.27
N LEU A 27 -6.52 -6.69 -6.48
CA LEU A 27 -5.49 -7.06 -5.50
C LEU A 27 -6.05 -7.98 -4.41
N ARG A 28 -7.21 -7.65 -3.84
CA ARG A 28 -7.90 -8.50 -2.85
C ARG A 28 -8.31 -9.85 -3.43
N GLY A 29 -8.65 -9.92 -4.72
CA GLY A 29 -8.92 -11.17 -5.42
C GLY A 29 -7.68 -12.06 -5.56
N ALA A 30 -6.53 -11.46 -5.85
CA ALA A 30 -5.25 -12.17 -5.94
C ALA A 30 -4.68 -12.56 -4.56
N TRP A 31 -4.84 -11.70 -3.55
CA TRP A 31 -4.35 -11.90 -2.18
C TRP A 31 -5.44 -11.63 -1.13
N PRO A 32 -6.39 -12.56 -0.93
CA PRO A 32 -7.50 -12.36 0.00
C PRO A 32 -7.09 -12.27 1.47
N GLY A 33 -5.87 -12.67 1.82
CA GLY A 33 -5.32 -12.56 3.17
C GLY A 33 -4.60 -11.24 3.47
N VAL A 34 -4.47 -10.35 2.49
CA VAL A 34 -3.75 -9.08 2.62
C VAL A 34 -4.75 -7.92 2.54
N HIS A 35 -4.61 -6.98 3.47
CA HIS A 35 -5.41 -5.76 3.44
C HIS A 35 -4.78 -4.74 2.50
N PHE A 36 -5.55 -4.26 1.53
CA PHE A 36 -5.14 -3.19 0.63
C PHE A 36 -6.02 -1.97 0.84
N THR A 37 -5.39 -0.82 1.00
CA THR A 37 -6.05 0.48 1.16
C THR A 37 -5.46 1.48 0.17
N CYS A 38 -6.29 2.33 -0.41
CA CYS A 38 -5.86 3.48 -1.18
C CYS A 38 -6.32 4.76 -0.47
N CYS A 39 -5.43 5.74 -0.37
CA CYS A 39 -5.72 7.06 0.17
C CYS A 39 -4.87 8.11 -0.54
N MET A 40 -5.00 9.39 -0.17
CA MET A 40 -4.11 10.44 -0.64
C MET A 40 -2.89 10.54 0.28
N ASP A 41 -1.75 10.99 -0.25
CA ASP A 41 -0.53 11.24 0.53
C ASP A 41 -0.79 12.21 1.70
N ASP A 42 -1.71 13.18 1.54
CA ASP A 42 -2.13 14.11 2.59
C ASP A 42 -2.83 13.43 3.79
N ASP A 43 -3.46 12.27 3.57
CA ASP A 43 -4.10 11.48 4.63
C ASP A 43 -3.09 10.59 5.39
N ILE A 44 -1.87 10.44 4.85
CA ILE A 44 -0.79 9.72 5.52
C ILE A 44 -0.16 10.62 6.59
N VAL A 45 0.15 10.03 7.75
CA VAL A 45 0.86 10.75 8.81
C VAL A 45 2.17 11.34 8.28
N ALA A 46 2.40 12.63 8.51
CA ALA A 46 3.50 13.41 7.91
C ALA A 46 4.92 12.83 8.11
N ASN A 47 5.11 11.92 9.06
CA ASN A 47 6.39 11.26 9.36
C ASN A 47 6.47 9.81 8.85
N ALA A 48 5.48 9.33 8.09
CA ALA A 48 5.52 7.99 7.51
C ALA A 48 6.65 7.89 6.48
N ARG A 49 7.35 6.76 6.49
CA ARG A 49 8.35 6.46 5.46
C ARG A 49 7.74 5.48 4.46
N PRO A 50 7.60 5.86 3.18
CA PRO A 50 7.18 4.90 2.16
C PRO A 50 8.26 3.83 2.00
N VAL A 51 7.83 2.59 1.78
CA VAL A 51 8.73 1.47 1.44
C VAL A 51 9.09 1.47 -0.04
N ALA A 52 8.25 2.07 -0.89
CA ALA A 52 8.52 2.29 -2.30
C ALA A 52 7.94 3.63 -2.74
N HIS A 53 8.67 4.30 -3.63
CA HIS A 53 8.30 5.60 -4.19
C HIS A 53 8.08 5.41 -5.70
N CYS A 54 6.89 5.75 -6.18
CA CYS A 54 6.49 5.59 -7.58
C CYS A 54 6.01 6.95 -8.12
N PRO A 55 6.08 7.17 -9.45
CA PRO A 55 5.53 8.38 -10.04
C PRO A 55 4.01 8.44 -9.83
N GLY A 56 3.54 9.47 -9.12
CA GLY A 56 2.12 9.67 -8.79
C GLY A 56 1.60 8.92 -7.56
N PHE A 57 2.40 8.09 -6.88
CA PHE A 57 1.99 7.46 -5.62
C PHE A 57 3.14 6.88 -4.78
N ASN A 58 2.90 6.79 -3.49
CA ASN A 58 3.78 6.19 -2.49
C ASN A 58 3.19 4.89 -1.95
N VAL A 59 4.04 3.93 -1.64
CA VAL A 59 3.62 2.66 -1.05
C VAL A 59 4.09 2.57 0.39
N TYR A 60 3.16 2.29 1.29
CA TYR A 60 3.41 2.09 2.71
C TYR A 60 2.94 0.72 3.15
N LEU A 61 3.52 0.19 4.22
CA LEU A 61 3.04 -1.04 4.83
C LEU A 61 2.33 -0.71 6.12
N VAL A 62 1.30 -1.48 6.42
CA VAL A 62 0.56 -1.37 7.67
C VAL A 62 0.56 -2.72 8.38
N ASN A 63 0.73 -2.67 9.69
CA ASN A 63 0.52 -3.79 10.57
C ASN A 63 -0.74 -3.51 11.41
N SER A 64 -1.79 -4.28 11.13
CA SER A 64 -3.06 -4.29 11.85
C SER A 64 -3.22 -5.57 12.70
N SER A 65 -2.14 -6.29 12.96
CA SER A 65 -2.15 -7.48 13.82
C SER A 65 -2.39 -7.14 15.30
N SER A 66 -2.24 -5.87 15.67
CA SER A 66 -2.47 -5.32 17.02
C SER A 66 -3.77 -4.48 17.05
N HIS A 67 -4.18 -4.06 18.25
CA HIS A 67 -5.40 -3.25 18.46
C HIS A 67 -5.48 -1.93 17.67
N CYS A 68 -4.35 -1.40 17.18
CA CYS A 68 -4.31 -0.24 16.29
C CYS A 68 -3.48 -0.58 15.04
N SER A 69 -3.98 -0.19 13.88
CA SER A 69 -3.22 -0.19 12.64
C SER A 69 -2.07 0.80 12.73
N VAL A 70 -0.84 0.31 12.59
CA VAL A 70 0.37 1.14 12.60
C VAL A 70 1.13 0.98 11.29
N LEU A 71 1.64 2.08 10.75
CA LEU A 71 2.53 2.02 9.60
C LEU A 71 3.86 1.39 10.02
N THR A 72 4.39 0.53 9.16
CA THR A 72 5.65 -0.19 9.37
C THR A 72 6.47 -0.18 8.08
N ASN A 73 7.77 -0.41 8.21
CA ASN A 73 8.66 -0.66 7.08
C ASN A 73 9.10 -2.13 7.02
N ASP A 74 8.62 -2.94 7.97
CA ASP A 74 8.92 -4.36 8.08
C ASP A 74 7.89 -5.17 7.29
N LEU A 75 8.31 -5.68 6.13
CA LEU A 75 7.52 -6.59 5.29
C LEU A 75 7.06 -7.84 6.05
N GLU A 76 7.89 -8.35 6.96
CA GLU A 76 7.59 -9.53 7.75
C GLU A 76 6.44 -9.28 8.74
N ALA A 77 6.47 -8.12 9.40
CA ALA A 77 5.45 -7.70 10.37
C ALA A 77 4.21 -7.11 9.70
N ALA A 78 4.31 -6.68 8.44
CA ALA A 78 3.19 -6.12 7.70
C ALA A 78 2.07 -7.15 7.48
N SER A 79 0.84 -6.67 7.67
CA SER A 79 -0.41 -7.39 7.40
C SER A 79 -1.17 -6.78 6.22
N GLY A 80 -0.76 -5.60 5.74
CA GLY A 80 -1.41 -4.89 4.65
C GLY A 80 -0.50 -3.87 3.97
N ILE A 81 -0.99 -3.34 2.85
CA ILE A 81 -0.34 -2.34 2.01
C ILE A 81 -1.28 -1.16 1.84
N VAL A 82 -0.72 0.05 1.96
CA VAL A 82 -1.40 1.31 1.72
C VAL A 82 -0.75 1.97 0.52
N LEU A 83 -1.57 2.30 -0.48
CA LEU A 83 -1.16 3.03 -1.67
C LEU A 83 -1.65 4.47 -1.52
N ALA A 84 -0.73 5.40 -1.31
CA ALA A 84 -1.05 6.80 -1.14
C ALA A 84 -0.81 7.55 -2.46
N GLN A 85 -1.86 8.07 -3.07
CA GLN A 85 -1.74 8.84 -4.30
C GLN A 85 -1.07 10.19 -4.01
N VAL A 86 -0.03 10.49 -4.78
CA VAL A 86 0.70 11.76 -4.73
C VAL A 86 0.25 12.58 -5.93
N ILE A 87 -0.31 13.75 -5.66
CA ILE A 87 -0.63 14.72 -6.71
C ILE A 87 0.63 15.58 -6.88
N GLU A 88 1.33 15.39 -7.99
CA GLU A 88 2.38 16.32 -8.42
C GLU A 88 1.68 17.64 -8.84
N ASP A 89 2.02 18.74 -8.16
CA ASP A 89 1.53 20.11 -8.43
C ASP A 89 2.09 20.68 -9.74
#